data_AF-A0A395IIV6-F1
#
_entry.id   AF-A0A395IIV6-F1
#
_cell.length_a   1.000
_cell.length_b   1.000
_cell.length_c   1.000
_cell.angle_alpha   90.00
_cell.angle_beta   90.00
_cell.angle_gamma   90.00
#
_symmetry.space_group_name_H-M   'P 1'
#
loop_
_entity.id
_entity.type
_entity.pdbx_description
1 polymer ?
#
loop_
_entity_poly.entity_id
_entity_poly.type
_entity_poly.pdbx_seq_one_letter_code
_entity_poly.pdbx_strand_id
1 'polypeptide(L)'
;MLRSYILLLKGVVASWTSKKQARLAYLALEHASFADFQTGESNFELLDELDRTMKDHASSWTEHHWTSRQFDAISPVGYDSFISAAVNYGLCAYVRIKVLTGHQLTSGSKQGKLSRPKTRSLFDIAVNNNDPKFRLAPGSSNMVSLLLQQGAKPSDMYSNATIWERALFWSDGLLSNQDKLGGRGGAIWLDNLRQRLAVVDLLIQHGANIKLFTEADGTTQTALNRIQAMDFSAFFPTETGELMDRLRYTDPKEHTLSVRSKGGFRSLFGVIGKYRGW
;
A
#
# COMPACT_ATOMS: atom_id res chain seq x y z
N MET A 1 -21.70 13.88 10.64
CA MET A 1 -21.51 14.15 9.19
C MET A 1 -21.84 12.95 8.31
N LEU A 2 -21.17 11.78 8.48
CA LEU A 2 -21.42 10.58 7.66
C LEU A 2 -22.92 10.22 7.53
N ARG A 3 -23.63 10.14 8.66
CA ARG A 3 -25.08 9.89 8.70
C ARG A 3 -25.90 10.89 7.87
N SER A 4 -25.51 12.16 7.85
CA SER A 4 -26.18 13.21 7.07
C SER A 4 -26.04 12.97 5.56
N TYR A 5 -24.87 12.53 5.09
CA TYR A 5 -24.67 12.16 3.68
C TYR A 5 -25.53 10.96 3.28
N ILE A 6 -25.62 9.95 4.14
CA ILE A 6 -26.46 8.77 3.91
C ILE A 6 -27.94 9.17 3.83
N LEU A 7 -28.42 10.01 4.76
CA LEU A 7 -29.78 10.53 4.72
C LEU A 7 -30.06 11.34 3.46
N LEU A 8 -29.12 12.19 3.03
CA LEU A 8 -29.23 12.91 1.77
C LEU A 8 -29.34 11.93 0.60
N LEU A 9 -28.45 10.93 0.52
CA LEU A 9 -28.45 9.88 -0.51
C LEU A 9 -29.76 9.08 -0.54
N LYS A 10 -30.37 8.78 0.61
CA LYS A 10 -31.66 8.08 0.72
C LYS A 10 -32.85 8.97 0.38
N GLY A 11 -32.78 10.25 0.74
CA GLY A 11 -33.80 11.26 0.42
C GLY A 11 -33.73 11.79 -1.01
N VAL A 12 -32.76 11.34 -1.82
CA VAL A 12 -32.63 11.76 -3.21
C VAL A 12 -33.85 11.32 -4.00
N VAL A 13 -34.58 12.32 -4.50
CA VAL A 13 -35.63 12.21 -5.51
C VAL A 13 -34.99 12.06 -6.90
N ALA A 14 -35.67 11.37 -7.84
CA ALA A 14 -35.24 10.94 -9.18
C ALA A 14 -34.50 11.94 -10.11
N SER A 15 -34.24 13.18 -9.70
CA SER A 15 -33.60 14.24 -10.50
C SER A 15 -32.07 14.35 -10.35
N TRP A 16 -31.44 13.56 -9.48
CA TRP A 16 -29.99 13.59 -9.32
C TRP A 16 -29.30 12.66 -10.30
N THR A 17 -28.20 13.13 -10.88
CA THR A 17 -27.36 12.31 -11.75
C THR A 17 -26.47 11.38 -10.93
N SER A 18 -26.13 10.22 -11.50
CA SER A 18 -25.18 9.25 -10.91
C SER A 18 -23.88 9.90 -10.42
N LYS A 19 -23.38 10.89 -11.15
CA LYS A 19 -22.21 11.70 -10.77
C LYS A 19 -22.39 12.49 -9.47
N LYS A 20 -23.57 13.08 -9.22
CA LYS A 20 -23.85 13.81 -7.97
C LYS A 20 -23.93 12.85 -6.78
N GLN A 21 -24.57 11.70 -6.98
CA GLN A 21 -24.69 10.67 -5.94
C GLN A 21 -23.32 10.06 -5.60
N ALA A 22 -22.51 9.70 -6.61
CA ALA A 22 -21.13 9.25 -6.41
C ALA A 22 -20.29 10.30 -5.66
N ARG A 23 -20.40 11.58 -6.02
CA ARG A 23 -19.71 12.67 -5.32
C ARG A 23 -20.08 12.76 -3.83
N LEU A 24 -21.36 12.62 -3.48
CA LEU A 24 -21.75 12.60 -2.06
C LEU A 24 -21.18 11.40 -1.32
N ALA A 25 -21.16 10.22 -1.95
CA ALA A 25 -20.57 9.04 -1.34
C ALA A 25 -19.06 9.20 -1.13
N TYR A 26 -18.35 9.86 -2.05
CA TYR A 26 -16.93 10.19 -1.87
C TYR A 26 -16.70 11.16 -0.70
N LEU A 27 -17.52 12.21 -0.57
CA LEU A 27 -17.45 13.11 0.59
C LEU A 27 -17.73 12.37 1.90
N ALA A 28 -18.68 11.44 1.89
CA ALA A 28 -18.98 10.59 3.04
C ALA A 28 -17.76 9.73 3.45
N LEU A 29 -17.06 9.13 2.48
CA LEU A 29 -15.83 8.38 2.71
C LEU A 29 -14.67 9.26 3.20
N GLU A 30 -14.52 10.48 2.68
CA GLU A 30 -13.51 11.45 3.17
C GLU A 30 -13.76 11.80 4.64
N HIS A 31 -15.00 12.06 5.02
CA HIS A 31 -15.35 12.34 6.40
C HIS A 31 -15.15 11.12 7.32
N ALA A 32 -15.48 9.92 6.85
CA ALA A 32 -15.22 8.70 7.60
C ALA A 32 -13.72 8.46 7.78
N SER A 33 -12.92 8.74 6.75
CA SER A 33 -11.46 8.62 6.78
C SER A 33 -10.84 9.55 7.82
N PHE A 34 -11.30 10.81 7.84
CA PHE A 34 -10.86 11.77 8.85
C PHE A 34 -11.25 11.34 10.28
N ALA A 35 -12.46 10.83 10.47
CA ALA A 35 -12.91 10.33 11.76
C ALA A 35 -12.09 9.11 12.21
N ASP A 36 -11.93 8.10 11.36
CA ASP A 36 -11.13 6.90 11.65
C ASP A 36 -9.68 7.28 11.99
N PHE A 37 -9.08 8.20 11.23
CA PHE A 37 -7.73 8.69 11.52
C PHE A 37 -7.61 9.39 12.88
N GLN A 38 -8.60 10.20 13.27
CA GLN A 38 -8.55 10.97 14.52
C GLN A 38 -8.93 10.16 15.76
N THR A 39 -9.92 9.28 15.65
CA THR A 39 -10.55 8.63 16.81
C THR A 39 -10.36 7.11 16.81
N GLY A 40 -9.97 6.52 15.69
CA GLY A 40 -9.96 5.06 15.50
C GLY A 40 -11.36 4.44 15.41
N GLU A 41 -12.41 5.25 15.35
CA GLU A 41 -13.78 4.76 15.26
C GLU A 41 -14.11 4.33 13.82
N SER A 42 -14.48 3.06 13.67
CA SER A 42 -14.75 2.47 12.35
C SER A 42 -15.99 3.03 11.65
N ASN A 43 -16.95 3.59 12.39
CA ASN A 43 -18.29 3.90 11.88
C ASN A 43 -18.91 2.74 11.06
N PHE A 44 -18.63 1.50 11.47
CA PHE A 44 -18.83 0.30 10.65
C PHE A 44 -20.26 0.17 10.11
N GLU A 45 -21.27 0.33 10.96
CA GLU A 45 -22.68 0.21 10.56
C GLU A 45 -23.08 1.28 9.53
N LEU A 46 -22.58 2.51 9.69
CA LEU A 46 -22.86 3.61 8.78
C LEU A 46 -22.15 3.41 7.44
N LEU A 47 -20.93 2.86 7.43
CA LEU A 47 -20.24 2.53 6.19
C LEU A 47 -20.92 1.36 5.44
N ASP A 48 -21.41 0.35 6.15
CA ASP A 48 -22.24 -0.72 5.56
C ASP A 48 -23.59 -0.21 5.04
N GLU A 49 -24.18 0.78 5.72
CA GLU A 49 -25.38 1.47 5.26
C GLU A 49 -25.11 2.31 4.01
N LEU A 50 -23.96 3.00 3.94
CA LEU A 50 -23.53 3.75 2.76
C LEU A 50 -23.35 2.82 1.55
N ASP A 51 -22.64 1.69 1.72
CA ASP A 51 -22.43 0.73 0.64
C ASP A 51 -23.75 0.16 0.11
N ARG A 52 -24.66 -0.24 1.01
CA ARG A 52 -26.01 -0.70 0.62
C ARG A 52 -26.79 0.36 -0.15
N THR A 53 -26.84 1.58 0.41
CA THR A 53 -27.56 2.71 -0.22
C THR A 53 -27.02 2.98 -1.63
N MET A 54 -25.70 2.93 -1.80
CA MET A 54 -25.09 3.16 -3.11
C MET A 54 -25.25 1.98 -4.06
N LYS A 55 -25.30 0.74 -3.59
CA LYS A 55 -25.63 -0.44 -4.42
C LYS A 55 -27.04 -0.34 -4.99
N ASP A 56 -28.01 0.10 -4.17
CA ASP A 56 -29.39 0.31 -4.63
C ASP A 56 -29.43 1.33 -5.76
N HIS A 57 -28.73 2.46 -5.58
CA HIS A 57 -28.60 3.47 -6.63
C HIS A 57 -27.86 2.96 -7.88
N ALA A 58 -26.72 2.28 -7.70
CA ALA A 58 -25.87 1.81 -8.80
C ALA A 58 -26.54 0.79 -9.71
N SER A 59 -27.43 -0.04 -9.14
CA SER A 59 -28.24 -1.00 -9.90
C SER A 59 -29.06 -0.34 -11.02
N SER A 60 -29.35 0.96 -10.88
CA SER A 60 -30.04 1.77 -11.89
C SER A 60 -29.13 2.49 -12.88
N TRP A 61 -27.80 2.47 -12.68
CA TRP A 61 -26.85 3.28 -13.46
C TRP A 61 -26.09 2.46 -14.49
N THR A 62 -25.42 1.38 -14.09
CA THR A 62 -24.56 0.54 -14.96
C THR A 62 -24.34 -0.86 -14.35
N GLU A 63 -23.69 -1.76 -15.09
CA GLU A 63 -23.22 -3.07 -14.57
C GLU A 63 -21.95 -2.96 -13.69
N HIS A 64 -21.40 -1.77 -13.48
CA HIS A 64 -20.16 -1.56 -12.74
C HIS A 64 -20.42 -1.14 -11.29
N HIS A 65 -19.50 -1.47 -10.38
CA HIS A 65 -19.57 -0.98 -9.00
C HIS A 65 -19.54 0.55 -8.98
N TRP A 66 -20.27 1.19 -8.06
CA TRP A 66 -20.40 2.65 -8.00
C TRP A 66 -19.08 3.38 -7.70
N THR A 67 -18.08 2.65 -7.20
CA THR A 67 -16.72 3.13 -6.97
C THR A 67 -15.81 2.97 -8.21
N SER A 68 -16.34 2.52 -9.35
CA SER A 68 -15.56 2.38 -10.58
C SER A 68 -15.26 3.74 -11.22
N ARG A 69 -14.22 3.73 -12.06
CA ARG A 69 -13.69 4.87 -12.82
C ARG A 69 -14.72 5.52 -13.74
N GLN A 70 -15.78 4.81 -14.10
CA GLN A 70 -16.81 5.38 -14.98
C GLN A 70 -17.64 6.47 -14.29
N PHE A 71 -17.68 6.47 -12.96
CA PHE A 71 -18.41 7.47 -12.18
C PHE A 71 -17.54 8.65 -11.75
N ASP A 72 -16.24 8.59 -12.06
CA ASP A 72 -15.30 9.65 -11.73
C ASP A 72 -14.29 9.92 -12.86
N ALA A 73 -14.32 11.14 -13.41
CA ALA A 73 -13.33 11.59 -14.39
C ALA A 73 -11.94 11.81 -13.77
N ILE A 74 -11.83 11.70 -12.45
CA ILE A 74 -10.66 12.11 -11.67
C ILE A 74 -9.86 10.91 -11.16
N SER A 75 -10.49 9.81 -10.77
CA SER A 75 -9.76 8.63 -10.30
C SER A 75 -9.25 7.79 -11.47
N PRO A 76 -7.92 7.65 -11.69
CA PRO A 76 -7.38 6.79 -12.73
C PRO A 76 -7.62 5.29 -12.45
N VAL A 77 -8.13 4.91 -11.27
CA VAL A 77 -8.26 3.53 -10.82
C VAL A 77 -9.66 3.27 -10.29
N GLY A 78 -10.52 2.69 -11.11
CA GLY A 78 -11.85 2.27 -10.68
C GLY A 78 -11.73 1.17 -9.64
N TYR A 79 -12.36 1.34 -8.49
CA TYR A 79 -12.44 0.31 -7.47
C TYR A 79 -13.65 -0.57 -7.78
N ASP A 80 -13.45 -1.88 -7.87
CA ASP A 80 -14.53 -2.83 -8.21
C ASP A 80 -15.33 -3.28 -6.98
N SER A 81 -15.03 -2.75 -5.79
CA SER A 81 -15.70 -3.08 -4.54
C SER A 81 -15.59 -1.99 -3.49
N PHE A 82 -16.53 -1.97 -2.54
CA PHE A 82 -16.48 -1.04 -1.41
C PHE A 82 -15.25 -1.27 -0.51
N ILE A 83 -14.78 -2.50 -0.36
CA ILE A 83 -13.56 -2.77 0.41
C ILE A 83 -12.33 -2.17 -0.25
N SER A 84 -12.24 -2.20 -1.59
CA SER A 84 -11.16 -1.52 -2.33
C SER A 84 -11.20 -0.01 -2.15
N ALA A 85 -12.39 0.60 -2.15
CA ALA A 85 -12.54 2.01 -1.81
C ALA A 85 -12.14 2.28 -0.35
N ALA A 86 -12.59 1.47 0.61
CA ALA A 86 -12.23 1.64 2.02
C ALA A 86 -10.72 1.57 2.27
N VAL A 87 -10.02 0.66 1.59
CA VAL A 87 -8.55 0.58 1.60
C VAL A 87 -7.94 1.85 1.01
N ASN A 88 -8.47 2.34 -0.10
CA ASN A 88 -8.00 3.57 -0.74
C ASN A 88 -8.14 4.81 0.15
N TYR A 89 -9.24 4.90 0.90
CA TYR A 89 -9.52 5.97 1.86
C TYR A 89 -8.86 5.74 3.24
N GLY A 90 -8.07 4.68 3.42
CA GLY A 90 -7.37 4.42 4.68
C GLY A 90 -8.29 4.12 5.87
N LEU A 91 -9.50 3.59 5.61
CA LEU A 91 -10.50 3.22 6.64
C LEU A 91 -10.08 1.95 7.40
N CYS A 92 -8.96 2.02 8.12
CA CYS A 92 -8.28 0.91 8.77
C CYS A 92 -9.18 0.18 9.77
N ALA A 93 -9.93 0.89 10.61
CA ALA A 93 -10.77 0.27 11.62
C ALA A 93 -11.92 -0.51 10.98
N TYR A 94 -12.52 0.05 9.92
CA TYR A 94 -13.55 -0.64 9.14
C TYR A 94 -13.02 -1.90 8.46
N VAL A 95 -11.88 -1.80 7.74
CA VAL A 95 -11.27 -2.95 7.06
C VAL A 95 -10.89 -4.04 8.06
N ARG A 96 -10.34 -3.67 9.22
CA ARG A 96 -10.03 -4.60 10.32
C ARG A 96 -11.26 -5.37 10.78
N ILE A 97 -12.40 -4.70 11.00
CA ILE A 97 -13.63 -5.39 11.41
C ILE A 97 -14.13 -6.34 10.31
N LYS A 98 -14.07 -5.93 9.03
CA LYS A 98 -14.43 -6.83 7.91
C LYS A 98 -13.56 -8.09 7.89
N VAL A 99 -12.26 -7.95 8.08
CA VAL A 99 -11.33 -9.10 8.22
C VAL A 99 -11.74 -10.00 9.38
N LEU A 100 -11.94 -9.43 10.58
CA LEU A 100 -12.26 -10.18 11.79
C LEU A 100 -13.63 -10.90 11.71
N THR A 101 -14.58 -10.32 10.98
CA THR A 101 -15.92 -10.90 10.77
C THR A 101 -15.97 -11.92 9.63
N GLY A 102 -14.81 -12.37 9.14
CA GLY A 102 -14.71 -13.47 8.17
C GLY A 102 -14.97 -13.05 6.73
N HIS A 103 -15.02 -11.75 6.41
CA HIS A 103 -14.89 -11.35 5.01
C HIS A 103 -13.45 -11.63 4.59
N GLN A 104 -13.27 -12.65 3.77
CA GLN A 104 -11.96 -12.89 3.17
C GLN A 104 -11.60 -11.67 2.32
N LEU A 105 -10.44 -11.08 2.60
CA LEU A 105 -9.81 -10.09 1.72
C LEU A 105 -9.23 -10.80 0.48
N THR A 106 -10.05 -11.58 -0.24
CA THR A 106 -9.59 -12.21 -1.47
C THR A 106 -9.37 -11.10 -2.50
N SER A 107 -8.10 -10.77 -2.74
CA SER A 107 -7.70 -10.29 -4.07
C SER A 107 -8.08 -11.39 -5.05
N GLY A 108 -8.84 -11.04 -6.10
CA GLY A 108 -9.43 -11.99 -7.03
C GLY A 108 -8.42 -13.04 -7.54
N SER A 109 -8.64 -14.30 -7.18
CA SER A 109 -7.94 -15.45 -7.77
C SER A 109 -8.88 -16.56 -8.24
N LYS A 110 -10.10 -16.21 -8.67
CA LYS A 110 -10.91 -17.10 -9.53
C LYS A 110 -10.87 -16.57 -10.96
N GLN A 111 -9.71 -16.74 -11.61
CA GLN A 111 -9.57 -16.55 -13.05
C GLN A 111 -10.30 -17.68 -13.78
N GLY A 112 -11.59 -17.44 -14.06
CA GLY A 112 -12.24 -18.01 -15.23
C GLY A 112 -11.67 -17.31 -16.48
N LYS A 113 -11.26 -18.10 -17.47
CA LYS A 113 -10.83 -17.66 -18.81
C LYS A 113 -11.84 -16.68 -19.40
N LEU A 114 -11.57 -15.38 -19.33
CA LEU A 114 -12.03 -14.34 -20.26
C LEU A 114 -11.30 -13.05 -19.85
N SER A 115 -10.70 -12.41 -20.83
CA SER A 115 -9.72 -11.32 -20.78
C SER A 115 -10.14 -10.07 -19.99
N ARG A 116 -10.28 -10.17 -18.65
CA ARG A 116 -10.39 -8.98 -17.78
C ARG A 116 -8.99 -8.56 -17.32
N PRO A 117 -8.68 -7.25 -17.31
CA PRO A 117 -7.44 -6.73 -16.72
C PRO A 117 -7.30 -7.28 -15.30
N LYS A 118 -6.09 -7.70 -14.91
CA LYS A 118 -5.79 -8.15 -13.54
C LYS A 118 -6.37 -7.13 -12.56
N THR A 119 -7.29 -7.54 -11.70
CA THR A 119 -7.83 -6.68 -10.63
C THR A 119 -6.67 -6.23 -9.74
N ARG A 120 -6.59 -4.93 -9.45
CA ARG A 120 -5.57 -4.37 -8.56
C ARG A 120 -5.73 -4.98 -7.17
N SER A 121 -4.66 -5.52 -6.59
CA SER A 121 -4.74 -6.10 -5.25
C SER A 121 -5.00 -4.99 -4.22
N LEU A 122 -5.68 -5.33 -3.12
CA LEU A 122 -5.90 -4.39 -2.01
C LEU A 122 -4.56 -3.88 -1.45
N PHE A 123 -3.54 -4.73 -1.45
CA PHE A 123 -2.22 -4.36 -0.99
C PHE A 123 -1.54 -3.32 -1.90
N ASP A 124 -1.66 -3.45 -3.23
CA ASP A 124 -1.16 -2.42 -4.14
C ASP A 124 -1.95 -1.10 -4.03
N ILE A 125 -3.26 -1.16 -3.75
CA ILE A 125 -4.05 0.03 -3.46
C ILE A 125 -3.53 0.72 -2.19
N ALA A 126 -3.32 -0.02 -1.11
CA ALA A 126 -2.84 0.54 0.15
C ALA A 126 -1.45 1.18 0.01
N VAL A 127 -0.52 0.53 -0.69
CA VAL A 127 0.88 0.99 -0.81
C VAL A 127 1.05 2.08 -1.86
N ASN A 128 0.40 1.96 -3.02
CA ASN A 128 0.66 2.79 -4.20
C ASN A 128 -0.53 3.69 -4.55
N ASN A 129 -1.23 4.20 -3.54
CA ASN A 129 -2.27 5.21 -3.76
C ASN A 129 -1.62 6.57 -4.03
N ASN A 130 -1.60 6.95 -5.32
CA ASN A 130 -1.03 8.20 -5.79
C ASN A 130 -2.09 9.28 -6.05
N ASP A 131 -3.33 9.10 -5.59
CA ASP A 131 -4.37 10.08 -5.87
C ASP A 131 -4.13 11.37 -5.06
N PRO A 132 -3.82 12.49 -5.73
CA PRO A 132 -3.53 13.75 -5.06
C PRO A 132 -4.78 14.38 -4.46
N LYS A 133 -5.97 13.79 -4.51
CA LYS A 133 -7.17 14.32 -3.84
C LYS A 133 -7.44 13.65 -2.50
N PHE A 134 -7.03 12.41 -2.32
CA PHE A 134 -7.28 11.67 -1.08
C PHE A 134 -6.28 11.97 0.04
N ARG A 135 -5.57 13.12 -0.02
CA ARG A 135 -4.37 13.55 0.74
C ARG A 135 -4.35 13.38 2.27
N LEU A 136 -5.37 12.84 2.92
CA LEU A 136 -5.44 12.70 4.37
C LEU A 136 -5.14 11.27 4.89
N ALA A 137 -5.18 10.22 4.06
CA ALA A 137 -4.88 8.84 4.50
C ALA A 137 -4.35 7.78 3.47
N PRO A 138 -3.96 8.09 2.21
CA PRO A 138 -3.39 7.10 1.30
C PRO A 138 -2.04 6.64 1.81
N GLY A 139 -1.81 5.33 1.88
CA GLY A 139 -0.55 4.80 2.41
C GLY A 139 -0.46 4.84 3.94
N SER A 140 -1.59 4.84 4.66
CA SER A 140 -1.55 4.62 6.11
C SER A 140 -0.76 3.35 6.43
N SER A 141 0.30 3.51 7.20
CA SER A 141 1.13 2.39 7.69
C SER A 141 0.29 1.34 8.44
N ASN A 142 -0.80 1.75 9.08
CA ASN A 142 -1.75 0.85 9.75
C ASN A 142 -2.48 -0.08 8.76
N MET A 143 -2.91 0.44 7.60
CA MET A 143 -3.56 -0.37 6.56
C MET A 143 -2.56 -1.36 5.95
N VAL A 144 -1.36 -0.89 5.65
CA VAL A 144 -0.28 -1.72 5.09
C VAL A 144 0.09 -2.83 6.09
N SER A 145 0.28 -2.49 7.37
CA SER A 145 0.55 -3.46 8.44
C SER A 145 -0.58 -4.49 8.57
N LEU A 146 -1.84 -4.06 8.54
CA LEU A 146 -2.99 -4.96 8.57
C LEU A 146 -2.96 -5.96 7.39
N LEU A 147 -2.70 -5.49 6.16
CA LEU A 147 -2.67 -6.36 4.98
C LEU A 147 -1.46 -7.31 5.00
N LEU A 148 -0.30 -6.86 5.49
CA LEU A 148 0.88 -7.71 5.72
C LEU A 148 0.60 -8.81 6.76
N GLN A 149 -0.10 -8.49 7.85
CA GLN A 149 -0.55 -9.47 8.86
C GLN A 149 -1.52 -10.50 8.28
N GLN A 150 -2.27 -10.15 7.24
CA GLN A 150 -3.14 -11.07 6.49
C GLN A 150 -2.41 -11.85 5.39
N GLY A 151 -1.07 -11.75 5.31
CA GLY A 151 -0.24 -12.55 4.41
C GLY A 151 0.03 -11.92 3.04
N ALA A 152 -0.31 -10.63 2.84
CA ALA A 152 0.15 -9.90 1.66
C ALA A 152 1.68 -9.80 1.64
N LYS A 153 2.29 -9.79 0.45
CA LYS A 153 3.76 -9.79 0.31
C LYS A 153 4.25 -8.62 -0.54
N PRO A 154 5.37 -7.97 -0.16
CA PRO A 154 5.99 -6.93 -1.00
C PRO A 154 6.36 -7.41 -2.41
N SER A 155 6.59 -8.71 -2.56
CA SER A 155 6.90 -9.38 -3.84
C SER A 155 5.69 -9.67 -4.73
N ASP A 156 4.47 -9.41 -4.26
CA ASP A 156 3.27 -9.63 -5.07
C ASP A 156 3.31 -8.73 -6.31
N MET A 157 2.94 -9.28 -7.48
CA MET A 157 3.03 -8.57 -8.76
C MET A 157 1.71 -7.92 -9.16
N TYR A 158 1.78 -6.67 -9.59
CA TYR A 158 0.69 -5.99 -10.25
C TYR A 158 1.19 -5.10 -11.40
N SER A 159 0.63 -5.32 -12.59
CA SER A 159 1.04 -4.64 -13.82
C SER A 159 2.53 -4.82 -14.18
N ASN A 160 3.05 -6.05 -14.03
CA ASN A 160 4.42 -6.44 -14.33
C ASN A 160 5.51 -5.82 -13.44
N ALA A 161 5.14 -5.23 -12.32
CA ALA A 161 6.06 -4.79 -11.28
C ALA A 161 5.62 -5.36 -9.93
N THR A 162 6.56 -5.62 -9.04
CA THR A 162 6.26 -5.92 -7.63
C THR A 162 5.68 -4.70 -6.94
N ILE A 163 4.87 -4.90 -5.91
CA ILE A 163 4.33 -3.79 -5.10
C ILE A 163 5.46 -2.93 -4.54
N TRP A 164 6.59 -3.56 -4.18
CA TRP A 164 7.81 -2.88 -3.76
C TRP A 164 8.45 -2.00 -4.85
N GLU A 165 8.62 -2.52 -6.08
CA GLU A 165 9.12 -1.74 -7.23
C GLU A 165 8.26 -0.50 -7.46
N ARG A 166 6.95 -0.68 -7.49
CA ARG A 166 5.99 0.41 -7.67
C ARG A 166 6.11 1.45 -6.56
N ALA A 167 6.32 1.01 -5.33
CA ALA A 167 6.46 1.90 -4.19
C ALA A 167 7.72 2.78 -4.28
N LEU A 168 8.81 2.25 -4.81
CA LEU A 168 10.06 3.00 -4.91
C LEU A 168 10.12 3.95 -6.10
N PHE A 169 9.62 3.50 -7.25
CA PHE A 169 9.88 4.16 -8.53
C PHE A 169 8.70 4.99 -9.06
N TRP A 170 7.48 4.78 -8.55
CA TRP A 170 6.29 5.49 -9.04
C TRP A 170 5.68 6.45 -8.01
N SER A 171 6.44 6.83 -6.98
CA SER A 171 6.02 7.77 -5.93
C SER A 171 6.32 9.24 -6.23
N ASP A 172 6.84 9.57 -7.42
CA ASP A 172 7.35 10.91 -7.78
C ASP A 172 6.28 12.03 -7.72
N GLY A 173 4.99 11.67 -7.73
CA GLY A 173 3.88 12.63 -7.59
C GLY A 173 3.74 13.25 -6.19
N LEU A 174 4.28 12.62 -5.14
CA LEU A 174 4.22 13.12 -3.76
C LEU A 174 5.30 14.18 -3.47
N LEU A 175 6.46 14.08 -4.12
CA LEU A 175 7.64 14.93 -3.86
C LEU A 175 7.60 16.23 -4.67
N SER A 176 6.95 16.25 -5.84
CA SER A 176 6.94 17.40 -6.76
C SER A 176 6.04 18.59 -6.35
N ASN A 177 5.37 18.54 -5.19
CA ASN A 177 4.44 19.60 -4.74
C ASN A 177 4.89 20.37 -3.49
N GLN A 178 6.14 20.20 -3.06
CA GLN A 178 6.72 20.87 -1.89
C GLN A 178 6.54 22.40 -1.93
N ASP A 179 6.73 23.01 -3.10
CA ASP A 179 6.67 24.48 -3.28
C ASP A 179 5.25 25.08 -3.24
N LYS A 180 4.20 24.25 -3.22
CA LYS A 180 2.80 24.71 -3.35
C LYS A 180 2.00 24.66 -2.05
N LEU A 181 2.56 24.15 -0.96
CA LEU A 181 1.82 23.82 0.25
C LEU A 181 2.20 24.73 1.44
N GLY A 182 1.81 26.00 1.36
CA GLY A 182 1.77 26.88 2.54
C GLY A 182 0.62 26.52 3.49
N GLY A 183 0.78 26.85 4.79
CA GLY A 183 -0.28 26.69 5.80
C GLY A 183 -0.62 25.23 6.14
N ARG A 184 -1.92 24.91 6.30
CA ARG A 184 -2.39 23.54 6.65
C ARG A 184 -1.96 22.47 5.63
N GLY A 185 -1.70 22.85 4.37
CA GLY A 185 -1.25 21.93 3.33
C GLY A 185 0.13 21.33 3.62
N GLY A 186 1.03 22.09 4.24
CA GLY A 186 2.39 21.63 4.55
C GLY A 186 2.41 20.59 5.68
N ALA A 187 1.59 20.77 6.72
CA ALA A 187 1.48 19.80 7.81
C ALA A 187 0.96 18.44 7.33
N ILE A 188 -0.10 18.44 6.51
CA ILE A 188 -0.65 17.21 5.90
C ILE A 188 0.40 16.52 5.01
N TRP A 189 1.19 17.30 4.26
CA TRP A 189 2.25 16.75 3.43
C TRP A 189 3.35 16.09 4.26
N LEU A 190 3.80 16.72 5.35
CA LEU A 190 4.77 16.12 6.27
C LEU A 190 4.25 14.82 6.89
N ASP A 191 2.99 14.78 7.32
CA ASP A 191 2.38 13.56 7.86
C ASP A 191 2.33 12.45 6.81
N ASN A 192 1.98 12.76 5.56
CA ASN A 192 2.02 11.78 4.46
C ASN A 192 3.44 11.28 4.18
N LEU A 193 4.44 12.16 4.23
CA LEU A 193 5.84 11.78 4.05
C LEU A 193 6.31 10.85 5.18
N ARG A 194 5.92 11.12 6.43
CA ARG A 194 6.18 10.24 7.58
C ARG A 194 5.50 8.90 7.44
N GLN A 195 4.22 8.86 7.03
CA GLN A 195 3.51 7.60 6.74
C GLN A 195 4.20 6.81 5.64
N ARG A 196 4.70 7.50 4.60
CA ARG A 196 5.44 6.85 3.52
C ARG A 196 6.74 6.20 4.00
N LEU A 197 7.51 6.88 4.85
CA LEU A 197 8.70 6.31 5.48
C LEU A 197 8.34 5.05 6.28
N ALA A 198 7.27 5.10 7.08
CA ALA A 198 6.79 3.95 7.84
C ALA A 198 6.35 2.77 6.95
N VAL A 199 5.70 3.05 5.82
CA VAL A 199 5.35 2.01 4.82
C VAL A 199 6.60 1.39 4.22
N VAL A 200 7.60 2.18 3.85
CA VAL A 200 8.88 1.66 3.33
C VAL A 200 9.54 0.73 4.34
N ASP A 201 9.61 1.13 5.60
CA ASP A 201 10.17 0.32 6.68
C ASP A 201 9.38 -0.99 6.87
N LEU A 202 8.04 -0.93 6.91
CA LEU A 202 7.19 -2.12 6.99
C LEU A 202 7.43 -3.10 5.83
N LEU A 203 7.56 -2.60 4.60
CA LEU A 203 7.81 -3.47 3.45
C LEU A 203 9.17 -4.17 3.56
N ILE A 204 10.20 -3.46 4.03
CA ILE A 204 11.55 -4.03 4.26
C ILE A 204 11.49 -5.12 5.33
N GLN A 205 10.84 -4.84 6.47
CA GLN A 205 10.66 -5.81 7.57
C GLN A 205 9.92 -7.07 7.11
N HIS A 206 9.04 -6.95 6.11
CA HIS A 206 8.31 -8.06 5.52
C HIS A 206 8.97 -8.64 4.24
N GLY A 207 10.28 -8.43 4.07
CA GLY A 207 11.08 -9.14 3.06
C GLY A 207 11.10 -8.48 1.68
N ALA A 208 10.85 -7.18 1.58
CA ALA A 208 11.09 -6.45 0.34
C ALA A 208 12.56 -6.55 -0.10
N ASN A 209 12.79 -6.73 -1.40
CA ASN A 209 14.14 -6.88 -1.94
C ASN A 209 14.87 -5.54 -2.01
N ILE A 210 15.74 -5.28 -1.03
CA ILE A 210 16.55 -4.05 -0.95
C ILE A 210 17.70 -4.00 -1.99
N LYS A 211 18.03 -5.13 -2.61
CA LYS A 211 19.06 -5.22 -3.68
C LYS A 211 18.47 -4.99 -5.07
N LEU A 212 17.18 -4.64 -5.14
CA LEU A 212 16.50 -4.28 -6.38
C LEU A 212 17.17 -3.06 -7.02
N PHE A 213 17.34 -3.11 -8.33
CA PHE A 213 17.77 -1.99 -9.15
C PHE A 213 16.94 -1.95 -10.44
N THR A 214 16.80 -0.75 -11.00
CA THR A 214 16.21 -0.52 -12.32
C THR A 214 17.14 0.38 -13.12
N GLU A 215 17.13 0.21 -14.44
CA GLU A 215 17.81 1.11 -15.36
C GLU A 215 16.77 2.09 -15.92
N ALA A 216 16.93 3.37 -15.62
CA ALA A 216 16.07 4.44 -16.12
C ALA A 216 16.95 5.57 -16.64
N ASP A 217 16.68 6.02 -17.87
CA ASP A 217 17.39 7.14 -18.53
C ASP A 217 18.93 7.00 -18.54
N GLY A 218 19.43 5.76 -18.70
CA GLY A 218 20.87 5.46 -18.69
C GLY A 218 21.51 5.49 -17.30
N THR A 219 20.72 5.60 -16.23
CA THR A 219 21.18 5.56 -14.85
C THR A 219 20.65 4.33 -14.11
N THR A 220 21.52 3.65 -13.36
CA THR A 220 21.11 2.57 -12.46
C THR A 220 20.59 3.16 -11.16
N GLN A 221 19.30 3.00 -10.90
CA GLN A 221 18.67 3.40 -9.65
C GLN A 221 18.47 2.17 -8.77
N THR A 222 19.17 2.11 -7.64
CA THR A 222 18.98 1.07 -6.63
C THR A 222 17.87 1.45 -5.66
N ALA A 223 17.27 0.48 -4.98
CA ALA A 223 16.30 0.75 -3.91
C ALA A 223 16.88 1.67 -2.83
N LEU A 224 18.15 1.49 -2.46
CA LEU A 224 18.84 2.36 -1.49
C LEU A 224 18.95 3.80 -1.99
N ASN A 225 19.38 4.00 -3.24
CA ASN A 225 19.49 5.34 -3.83
C ASN A 225 18.11 6.02 -3.88
N ARG A 226 17.04 5.26 -4.14
CA ARG A 226 15.67 5.79 -4.12
C ARG A 226 15.20 6.17 -2.72
N ILE A 227 15.45 5.33 -1.71
CA ILE A 227 15.10 5.65 -0.32
C ILE A 227 15.84 6.90 0.15
N GLN A 228 17.12 7.05 -0.23
CA GLN A 228 17.91 8.25 0.07
C GLN A 228 17.41 9.49 -0.68
N ALA A 229 16.96 9.32 -1.93
CA ALA A 229 16.45 10.42 -2.77
C ALA A 229 15.00 10.81 -2.45
N MET A 230 14.24 9.96 -1.78
CA MET A 230 12.99 10.37 -1.15
C MET A 230 13.38 11.30 0.00
N ASP A 231 12.93 12.56 -0.02
CA ASP A 231 13.33 13.66 0.89
C ASP A 231 13.16 13.39 2.40
N PHE A 232 12.91 12.16 2.84
CA PHE A 232 12.89 11.75 4.24
C PHE A 232 14.07 12.30 5.04
N SER A 233 15.29 12.26 4.49
CA SER A 233 16.48 12.75 5.21
C SER A 233 16.43 14.25 5.52
N ALA A 234 15.72 15.04 4.71
CA ALA A 234 15.58 16.48 4.91
C ALA A 234 14.58 16.82 6.04
N PHE A 235 13.59 15.97 6.28
CA PHE A 235 12.48 16.23 7.20
C PHE A 235 12.47 15.33 8.45
N PHE A 236 12.99 14.12 8.32
CA PHE A 236 13.05 13.04 9.32
C PHE A 236 14.46 12.43 9.34
N PRO A 237 15.52 13.22 9.61
CA PRO A 237 16.90 12.78 9.50
C PRO A 237 17.24 11.62 10.45
N THR A 238 16.67 11.62 11.66
CA THR A 238 16.89 10.57 12.65
C THR A 238 16.28 9.25 12.21
N GLU A 239 15.00 9.25 11.87
CA GLU A 239 14.27 8.05 11.44
C GLU A 239 14.85 7.47 10.15
N THR A 240 15.26 8.35 9.23
CA THR A 240 15.93 7.93 8.00
C THR A 240 17.33 7.36 8.28
N GLY A 241 18.09 7.98 9.18
CA GLY A 241 19.39 7.49 9.61
C GLY A 241 19.32 6.09 10.22
N GLU A 242 18.37 5.86 11.14
CA GLU A 242 18.13 4.56 11.76
C GLU A 242 17.75 3.49 10.72
N LEU A 243 16.88 3.83 9.76
CA LEU A 243 16.52 2.93 8.67
C LEU A 243 17.76 2.58 7.81
N MET A 244 18.54 3.58 7.43
CA MET A 244 19.74 3.38 6.60
C MET A 244 20.82 2.58 7.31
N ASP A 245 21.00 2.78 8.62
CA ASP A 245 21.92 1.99 9.42
C ASP A 245 21.48 0.52 9.47
N ARG A 246 20.20 0.23 9.74
CA ARG A 246 19.67 -1.14 9.69
C ARG A 246 19.94 -1.80 8.32
N LEU A 247 19.72 -1.06 7.24
CA LEU A 247 19.93 -1.55 5.88
C LEU A 247 21.40 -1.88 5.57
N ARG A 248 22.34 -1.10 6.11
CA ARG A 248 23.79 -1.36 5.99
C ARG A 248 24.21 -2.63 6.73
N TYR A 249 23.62 -2.90 7.90
CA TYR A 249 23.97 -4.07 8.73
C TYR A 249 23.21 -5.36 8.38
N THR A 250 22.21 -5.32 7.49
CA THR A 250 21.46 -6.51 7.04
C THR A 250 22.17 -7.40 6.01
N ASP A 251 23.47 -7.23 5.72
CA ASP A 251 24.21 -8.18 4.87
C ASP A 251 24.74 -9.37 5.71
N PRO A 252 24.17 -10.58 5.61
CA PRO A 252 24.50 -11.68 6.53
C PRO A 252 25.84 -12.37 6.22
N LYS A 253 26.63 -11.83 5.27
CA LYS A 253 27.87 -12.46 4.81
C LYS A 253 29.15 -11.96 5.50
N GLU A 254 29.09 -10.94 6.36
CA GLU A 254 30.29 -10.41 7.04
C GLU A 254 30.44 -10.84 8.52
N HIS A 255 29.57 -11.73 9.02
CA HIS A 255 29.68 -12.24 10.40
C HIS A 255 29.96 -13.74 10.52
N THR A 256 30.59 -14.34 9.51
CA THR A 256 31.59 -15.37 9.79
C THR A 256 32.92 -14.68 10.02
N LEU A 257 33.21 -14.37 11.28
CA LEU A 257 34.59 -14.21 11.73
C LEU A 257 35.34 -15.47 11.29
N SER A 258 36.11 -15.35 10.20
CA SER A 258 37.15 -16.31 9.91
C SER A 258 38.13 -16.19 11.08
N VAL A 259 38.00 -17.08 12.05
CA VAL A 259 39.12 -17.42 12.92
C VAL A 259 40.12 -18.09 11.98
N ARG A 260 41.00 -17.28 11.38
CA ARG A 260 42.27 -17.75 10.83
C ARG A 260 43.05 -18.29 12.03
N SER A 261 42.91 -19.58 12.32
CA SER A 261 43.94 -20.29 13.07
C SER A 261 45.17 -20.35 12.17
N LYS A 262 46.15 -19.49 12.48
CA LYS A 262 47.53 -19.70 12.05
C LYS A 262 48.06 -20.89 12.86
N GLY A 263 48.54 -21.90 12.15
CA GLY A 263 49.15 -23.11 12.71
C GLY A 263 48.72 -24.30 11.85
N GLY A 264 49.38 -24.66 10.76
CA GLY A 264 50.82 -24.80 10.64
C GLY A 264 51.24 -26.16 11.18
N PHE A 265 50.92 -27.24 10.47
CA PHE A 265 51.72 -28.47 10.50
C PHE A 265 51.63 -29.20 9.15
N ARG A 266 52.82 -29.58 8.66
CA ARG A 266 53.06 -30.26 7.40
C ARG A 266 52.95 -31.79 7.58
N SER A 267 52.49 -32.41 6.49
CA SER A 267 52.96 -33.65 5.86
C SER A 267 52.50 -35.03 6.32
N LEU A 268 52.18 -35.80 5.27
CA LEU A 268 52.70 -37.13 4.91
C LEU A 268 51.84 -38.38 5.20
N PHE A 269 51.71 -39.19 4.13
CA PHE A 269 51.16 -40.54 3.98
C PHE A 269 49.62 -40.68 4.06
N GLY A 270 48.93 -41.48 3.24
CA GLY A 270 49.38 -42.48 2.29
C GLY A 270 48.21 -43.01 1.46
N VAL A 271 48.58 -43.58 0.32
CA VAL A 271 47.75 -44.28 -0.66
C VAL A 271 47.24 -45.61 -0.08
N ILE A 272 46.17 -46.16 -0.70
CA ILE A 272 45.74 -47.57 -0.78
C ILE A 272 44.57 -47.98 0.15
N GLY A 273 43.52 -48.56 -0.44
CA GLY A 273 42.67 -49.53 0.26
C GLY A 273 41.23 -49.72 -0.25
N LYS A 274 41.06 -50.40 -1.39
CA LYS A 274 39.81 -51.15 -1.71
C LYS A 274 39.64 -52.33 -0.74
N TYR A 275 38.46 -52.55 -0.16
CA TYR A 275 37.82 -53.83 0.27
C TYR A 275 36.40 -53.43 0.74
N ARG A 276 35.23 -53.89 0.22
CA ARG A 276 34.59 -55.20 -0.04
C ARG A 276 34.30 -56.04 1.21
N GLY A 277 33.01 -56.32 1.44
CA GLY A 277 32.40 -57.20 2.46
C GLY A 277 31.70 -56.39 3.57
N TRP A 278 30.41 -56.51 3.86
CA TRP A 278 29.44 -57.60 3.72
C TRP A 278 28.11 -57.11 3.14
#